data_AF-A0A967I968-F1
#
_entry.id   AF-A0A967I968-F1
#
_cell.length_a   1.000
_cell.length_b   1.000
_cell.length_c   1.000
_cell.angle_alpha   90.00
_cell.angle_beta   90.00
_cell.angle_gamma   90.00
#
_symmetry.space_group_name_H-M   'P 1'
#
loop_
_entity.id
_entity.type
_entity.pdbx_description
1 polymer ?
#
loop_
_entity_poly.entity_id
_entity_poly.type
_entity_poly.pdbx_seq_one_letter_code
_entity_poly.pdbx_strand_id
1 'polypeptide(L)' 'IKIEQVRSLQKELAYRPLEAPQKVCLIDGADKLNLAGGNALLKTLEEPNGNALFILLSAHSER' A
#
# COMPACT_ATOMS: atom_id res chain seq x y z
N ILE A 1 -1.18 7.28 -9.58
CA ILE A 1 -2.03 6.86 -8.44
C ILE A 1 -2.38 8.09 -7.61
N LYS A 2 -3.68 8.33 -7.35
CA LYS A 2 -4.15 9.49 -6.57
C LYS A 2 -4.09 9.20 -5.07
N ILE A 3 -3.91 10.24 -4.25
CA ILE A 3 -3.87 10.12 -2.78
C ILE A 3 -5.13 9.48 -2.18
N GLU A 4 -6.31 9.72 -2.77
CA GLU A 4 -7.58 9.14 -2.32
C GLU A 4 -7.58 7.61 -2.41
N GLN A 5 -6.97 7.06 -3.46
CA GLN A 5 -6.84 5.61 -3.63
C GLN A 5 -5.95 5.02 -2.53
N VAL A 6 -4.84 5.69 -2.20
CA VAL A 6 -3.95 5.28 -1.11
C VAL A 6 -4.67 5.33 0.23
N ARG A 7 -5.43 6.40 0.52
CA ARG A 7 -6.20 6.51 1.77
C ARG A 7 -7.29 5.46 1.90
N SER A 8 -7.99 5.15 0.81
CA SER A 8 -8.98 4.06 0.80
C SER A 8 -8.32 2.72 1.11
N LEU A 9 -7.16 2.46 0.51
CA LEU A 9 -6.38 1.25 0.74
C LEU A 9 -5.89 1.13 2.19
N GLN A 10 -5.41 2.22 2.77
CA GLN A 10 -5.02 2.27 4.19
C GLN A 10 -6.19 1.96 5.12
N LYS A 11 -7.39 2.47 4.82
CA LYS A 11 -8.60 2.18 5.59
C LYS A 11 -8.94 0.69 5.55
N GLU A 12 -8.88 0.07 4.38
CA GLU A 12 -9.10 -1.38 4.23
C GLU A 12 -8.05 -2.19 4.99
N LEU A 13 -6.79 -1.78 4.94
CA LEU A 13 -5.69 -2.44 5.64
C LEU A 13 -5.75 -2.32 7.17
N ALA A 14 -6.44 -1.30 7.70
CA ALA A 14 -6.60 -1.14 9.14
C ALA A 14 -7.49 -2.22 9.78
N TYR A 15 -8.35 -2.87 9.01
CA TYR A 15 -9.17 -3.99 9.50
C TYR A 15 -8.35 -5.29 9.53
N ARG A 16 -8.71 -6.22 10.41
CA ARG A 16 -8.14 -7.57 10.36
C ARG A 16 -8.56 -8.31 9.09
N PRO A 17 -7.75 -9.25 8.57
CA PRO A 17 -8.21 -10.21 7.58
C PRO A 17 -9.47 -10.94 8.06
N LEU A 18 -10.42 -11.20 7.16
CA LEU A 18 -11.67 -11.88 7.50
C LEU A 18 -11.48 -13.40 7.59
N GLU A 19 -10.90 -14.01 6.55
CA GLU A 19 -10.76 -15.47 6.44
C GLU A 19 -9.30 -15.94 6.28
N ALA A 20 -8.44 -15.07 5.73
CA ALA A 20 -7.04 -15.40 5.48
C ALA A 20 -6.14 -15.08 6.70
N PRO A 21 -5.03 -15.79 6.90
CA PRO A 21 -4.08 -15.47 7.98
C PRO A 21 -3.33 -14.16 7.77
N GLN A 22 -3.33 -13.62 6.54
CA GLN A 22 -2.55 -12.46 6.13
C GLN A 22 -3.29 -11.64 5.07
N LYS A 23 -3.18 -10.31 5.12
CA LYS A 23 -3.66 -9.42 4.06
C LYS A 23 -2.57 -9.20 3.03
N VAL A 24 -2.93 -9.21 1.75
CA VAL A 24 -2.00 -8.89 0.66
C VAL A 24 -2.52 -7.65 -0.07
N CYS A 25 -1.65 -6.66 -0.21
CA CYS A 25 -1.89 -5.43 -0.95
C CYS A 25 -0.99 -5.41 -2.20
N LEU A 26 -1.60 -5.48 -3.37
CA LEU A 26 -0.91 -5.33 -4.66
C LEU A 26 -1.10 -3.92 -5.19
N ILE A 27 -0.01 -3.21 -5.45
CA ILE A 27 -0.02 -1.91 -6.13
C ILE A 27 0.70 -2.07 -7.45
N ASP A 28 -0.05 -1.98 -8.55
CA ASP A 28 0.47 -1.98 -9.91
C ASP A 28 0.80 -0.54 -10.37
N GLY A 29 2.01 -0.34 -10.88
CA GLY A 29 2.54 0.96 -11.27
C GLY A 29 2.85 1.86 -10.08
N ALA A 30 3.54 1.35 -9.07
CA ALA A 30 3.98 2.09 -7.89
C ALA A 30 4.83 3.33 -8.26
N ASP A 31 5.58 3.29 -9.37
CA ASP A 31 6.28 4.43 -9.97
C ASP A 31 5.35 5.60 -10.36
N LYS A 32 4.05 5.35 -10.49
CA LYS A 32 3.05 6.36 -10.82
C LYS A 32 2.44 7.02 -9.59
N LEU A 33 2.91 6.70 -8.37
CA LEU A 33 2.53 7.45 -7.17
C LEU A 33 3.08 8.87 -7.26
N ASN A 34 2.23 9.86 -6.98
CA ASN A 34 2.74 11.20 -6.75
C ASN A 34 3.37 11.29 -5.35
N LEU A 35 4.18 12.33 -5.10
CA LEU A 35 4.85 12.57 -3.80
C LEU A 35 3.90 12.42 -2.60
N ALA A 36 2.69 12.98 -2.71
CA ALA A 36 1.71 12.91 -1.63
C ALA A 36 1.20 11.47 -1.38
N GLY A 37 0.96 10.70 -2.44
CA GLY A 37 0.55 9.29 -2.36
C GLY A 37 1.67 8.40 -1.84
N GLY A 38 2.91 8.63 -2.28
CA GLY A 38 4.10 7.93 -1.78
C GLY A 38 4.29 8.15 -0.29
N ASN A 39 4.31 9.41 0.16
CA ASN A 39 4.48 9.76 1.58
C ASN A 39 3.33 9.21 2.44
N ALA A 40 2.09 9.24 1.92
CA ALA A 40 0.98 8.62 2.64
C ALA A 40 1.21 7.12 2.83
N LEU A 41 1.69 6.41 1.81
CA LEU A 41 1.96 4.97 1.86
C LEU A 41 3.13 4.61 2.78
N LEU A 42 4.19 5.44 2.83
CA LEU A 42 5.40 5.19 3.65
C LEU A 42 5.06 4.86 5.10
N LYS A 43 4.19 5.65 5.74
CA LYS A 43 3.78 5.41 7.13
C LYS A 43 3.15 4.03 7.35
N THR A 44 2.45 3.49 6.34
CA THR A 44 1.83 2.16 6.41
C THR A 44 2.82 1.04 6.10
N LEU A 45 3.85 1.31 5.29
CA LEU A 45 4.92 0.36 5.01
C LEU A 45 5.88 0.21 6.19
N GLU A 46 6.17 1.30 6.90
CA GLU A 46 7.02 1.31 8.10
C GLU A 46 6.39 0.57 9.27
N GLU A 47 5.09 0.78 9.50
CA GLU A 47 4.34 0.19 10.61
C GLU A 47 3.04 -0.48 10.11
N PRO A 48 3.14 -1.64 9.43
CA PRO A 48 1.96 -2.33 8.93
C PRO A 48 1.10 -2.85 10.09
N ASN A 49 -0.21 -2.60 10.03
CA ASN A 49 -1.15 -3.12 11.02
C ASN A 49 -1.35 -4.63 10.83
N GLY A 50 -0.85 -5.41 11.78
CA GLY A 50 -0.98 -6.87 11.77
C GLY A 50 -0.15 -7.55 10.67
N ASN A 51 -0.61 -8.69 10.20
CA ASN A 51 0.09 -9.46 9.17
C ASN A 51 -0.36 -8.98 7.78
N ALA A 52 0.36 -8.01 7.22
CA ALA A 52 0.13 -7.47 5.88
C ALA A 52 1.39 -7.63 5.01
N LEU A 53 1.21 -8.10 3.77
CA LEU A 53 2.24 -8.13 2.73
C LEU A 53 1.91 -7.11 1.65
N PHE A 54 2.87 -6.26 1.33
CA PHE A 54 2.79 -5.33 0.22
C PHE A 54 3.61 -5.86 -0.95
N ILE A 55 2.99 -5.86 -2.13
CA ILE A 55 3.63 -6.18 -3.39
C ILE A 55 3.52 -4.93 -4.26
N LEU A 56 4.66 -4.28 -4.50
CA LEU A 56 4.75 -3.06 -5.30
C LEU A 56 5.36 -3.42 -6.65
N LEU A 57 4.59 -3.27 -7.72
CA LEU A 57 5.08 -3.46 -9.08
C LEU A 57 5.45 -2.11 -9.66
N SER A 58 6.62 -2.03 -10.27
CA SER A 58 7.11 -0.81 -10.89
C SER A 58 7.75 -1.14 -12.23
N ALA A 59 7.54 -0.27 -13.22
CA ALA A 59 8.29 -0.32 -14.48
C ALA A 59 9.72 0.23 -14.35
N HIS A 60 10.06 0.80 -13.19
CA HIS A 60 11.33 1.47 -12.90
C HIS A 60 11.85 1.06 -11.51
N SER A 61 13.04 0.45 -11.44
CA SER A 61 13.61 -0.01 -10.16
C SER A 61 14.30 1.07 -9.33
N GLU A 62 14.59 2.25 -9.91
CA GLU A 62 15.54 3.22 -9.32
C GLU A 62 15.04 4.68 -9.26
N ARG A 63 13.72 4.92 -9.20
CA ARG A 63 13.16 6.28 -9.05
C ARG A 63 12.55 6.52 -7.69
#